data_AF-A0A7W7DB96-F1
#
_entry.id   AF-A0A7W7DB96-F1
#
_cell.length_a   1.000
_cell.length_b   1.000
_cell.length_c   1.000
_cell.angle_alpha   90.00
_cell.angle_beta   90.00
_cell.angle_gamma   90.00
#
_symmetry.space_group_name_H-M   'P 1'
#
loop_
_entity.id
_entity.type
_entity.pdbx_description
1 polymer ?
#
loop_
_entity_poly.entity_id
_entity_poly.type
_entity_poly.pdbx_seq_one_letter_code
_entity_poly.pdbx_strand_id
1 'polypeptide(L)'
;MREFRAEDARTQARRLIQDLLGEEHPTAASLLNAAGAALGGDRAARCAELAQGAPLIRRSSELAAIAGLLIGTGALGESWWTSARDGKIPAPDEVLAVGTAIEPWTDLTVLEMLASWISEDAADVAWSRPIASVDLNSWQAEDRVELPPDVAPGARLVVAFDAGGRVDAVVVERPDGSLGSNLDFASLRYSRPAEAQWSWGVAAGLGPHPLPGEDPDPYAVTVDQRVAETLRHWALRHGATAGQIGPWWQAKGDVVAAVERSDWMWRSGEWFAWWRAASALLGGDPVQIAARMDDIASAP
;
A
#
# COMPACT_ATOMS: atom_id res chain seq x y z
N MET A 1 24.05 -3.71 6.08
CA MET A 1 23.07 -3.20 7.06
C MET A 1 21.68 -2.95 6.47
N ARG A 2 21.53 -2.59 5.18
CA ARG A 2 20.22 -2.27 4.55
C ARG A 2 19.47 -3.48 3.99
N GLU A 3 20.13 -4.40 3.27
CA GLU A 3 19.52 -5.69 2.85
C GLU A 3 18.98 -6.48 4.04
N PHE A 4 19.69 -6.40 5.18
CA PHE A 4 19.26 -7.01 6.45
C PHE A 4 17.91 -6.45 6.94
N ARG A 5 17.57 -5.18 6.69
CA ARG A 5 16.30 -4.57 7.10
C ARG A 5 15.14 -4.92 6.14
N ALA A 6 15.41 -5.06 4.85
CA ALA A 6 14.39 -5.48 3.88
C ALA A 6 14.01 -6.95 4.06
N GLU A 7 14.98 -7.82 4.34
CA GLU A 7 14.72 -9.23 4.64
C GLU A 7 13.99 -9.41 5.98
N ASP A 8 14.30 -8.57 6.97
CA ASP A 8 13.59 -8.52 8.25
C ASP A 8 12.14 -8.07 8.08
N ALA A 9 11.89 -7.02 7.27
CA ALA A 9 10.54 -6.58 6.94
C ALA A 9 9.73 -7.65 6.19
N ARG A 10 10.33 -8.37 5.24
CA ARG A 10 9.67 -9.51 4.55
C ARG A 10 9.38 -10.66 5.52
N THR A 11 10.30 -10.96 6.42
CA THR A 11 10.10 -11.99 7.46
C THR A 11 8.97 -11.61 8.40
N GLN A 12 8.92 -10.35 8.84
CA GLN A 12 7.84 -9.84 9.68
C GLN A 12 6.50 -9.84 8.94
N ALA A 13 6.47 -9.41 7.67
CA ALA A 13 5.28 -9.43 6.85
C ALA A 13 4.72 -10.86 6.68
N ARG A 14 5.59 -11.86 6.41
CA ARG A 14 5.18 -13.27 6.32
C ARG A 14 4.60 -13.80 7.64
N ARG A 15 5.17 -13.42 8.79
CA ARG A 15 4.62 -13.78 10.10
C ARG A 15 3.24 -13.17 10.31
N LEU A 16 3.11 -11.87 10.07
CA LEU A 16 1.83 -11.17 10.24
C LEU A 16 0.76 -11.72 9.30
N ILE A 17 1.08 -11.97 8.03
CA ILE A 17 0.08 -12.48 7.09
C ILE A 17 -0.29 -13.94 7.39
N GLN A 18 0.64 -14.74 7.91
CA GLN A 18 0.33 -16.06 8.43
C GLN A 18 -0.59 -15.99 9.65
N ASP A 19 -0.35 -15.06 10.57
CA ASP A 19 -1.20 -14.86 11.75
C ASP A 19 -2.59 -14.31 11.41
N LEU A 20 -2.69 -13.48 10.36
CA LEU A 20 -3.93 -12.81 9.95
C LEU A 20 -4.79 -13.65 9.00
N LEU A 21 -4.17 -14.28 8.01
CA LEU A 21 -4.86 -15.03 6.95
C LEU A 21 -4.63 -16.54 7.01
N GLY A 22 -3.72 -17.02 7.87
CA GLY A 22 -3.38 -18.46 7.95
C GLY A 22 -2.45 -18.93 6.83
N GLU A 23 -1.83 -18.01 6.08
CA GLU A 23 -1.03 -18.32 4.89
C GLU A 23 0.39 -17.78 4.99
N GLU A 24 1.39 -18.65 4.81
CA GLU A 24 2.80 -18.24 4.78
C GLU A 24 3.19 -17.59 3.43
N HIS A 25 2.54 -18.03 2.35
CA HIS A 25 2.76 -17.59 0.99
C HIS A 25 1.44 -17.13 0.35
N PRO A 26 1.00 -15.90 0.64
CA PRO A 26 -0.29 -15.40 0.16
C PRO A 26 -0.30 -15.31 -1.36
N THR A 27 -1.41 -15.74 -1.97
CA THR A 27 -1.66 -15.62 -3.41
C THR A 27 -2.91 -14.80 -3.67
N ALA A 28 -3.05 -14.24 -4.87
CA ALA A 28 -4.28 -13.54 -5.25
C ALA A 28 -5.52 -14.47 -5.18
N ALA A 29 -5.39 -15.71 -5.64
CA ALA A 29 -6.49 -16.69 -5.63
C ALA A 29 -6.94 -17.03 -4.20
N SER A 30 -5.99 -17.27 -3.30
CA SER A 30 -6.29 -17.62 -1.92
C SER A 30 -6.89 -16.44 -1.15
N LEU A 31 -6.37 -15.23 -1.36
CA LEU A 31 -6.95 -14.00 -0.83
C LEU A 31 -8.38 -13.78 -1.31
N LEU A 32 -8.65 -13.90 -2.62
CA LEU A 32 -9.99 -13.68 -3.17
C LEU A 32 -11.00 -14.72 -2.68
N ASN A 33 -10.57 -15.97 -2.50
CA ASN A 33 -11.41 -17.00 -1.87
C ASN A 33 -11.75 -16.63 -0.42
N ALA A 34 -10.77 -16.19 0.36
CA ALA A 34 -10.99 -15.75 1.74
C ALA A 34 -11.89 -14.49 1.80
N ALA A 35 -11.71 -13.56 0.86
CA ALA A 35 -12.55 -12.37 0.73
C ALA A 35 -14.00 -12.74 0.39
N GLY A 36 -14.23 -13.74 -0.46
CA GLY A 36 -15.57 -14.26 -0.76
C GLY A 36 -16.32 -14.75 0.49
N ALA A 37 -15.61 -15.40 1.41
CA ALA A 37 -16.19 -15.88 2.66
C ALA A 37 -16.46 -14.74 3.68
N ALA A 38 -15.58 -13.73 3.73
CA ALA A 38 -15.65 -12.67 4.74
C ALA A 38 -16.48 -11.45 4.33
N LEU A 39 -16.41 -11.05 3.06
CA LEU A 39 -17.09 -9.84 2.53
C LEU A 39 -18.48 -10.17 1.96
N GLY A 40 -18.71 -11.44 1.62
CA GLY A 40 -19.85 -11.89 0.81
C GLY A 40 -19.54 -11.85 -0.69
N GLY A 41 -20.29 -12.65 -1.45
CA GLY A 41 -20.03 -12.88 -2.88
C GLY A 41 -20.01 -11.62 -3.73
N ASP A 42 -20.99 -10.73 -3.57
CA ASP A 42 -21.13 -9.53 -4.40
C ASP A 42 -19.98 -8.53 -4.17
N ARG A 43 -19.62 -8.29 -2.89
CA ARG A 43 -18.50 -7.39 -2.55
C ARG A 43 -17.17 -7.95 -3.03
N ALA A 44 -16.93 -9.24 -2.78
CA ALA A 44 -15.69 -9.88 -3.20
C ALA A 44 -15.55 -9.91 -4.73
N ALA A 45 -16.64 -10.17 -5.46
CA ALA A 45 -16.65 -10.10 -6.91
C ALA A 45 -16.33 -8.68 -7.40
N ARG A 46 -16.96 -7.66 -6.82
CA ARG A 46 -16.70 -6.27 -7.19
C ARG A 46 -15.26 -5.83 -6.91
N CYS A 47 -14.70 -6.23 -5.76
CA CYS A 47 -13.29 -6.01 -5.44
C CYS A 47 -12.36 -6.69 -6.47
N ALA A 48 -12.66 -7.93 -6.88
CA ALA A 48 -11.89 -8.63 -7.89
C ALA A 48 -11.94 -7.94 -9.26
N GLU A 49 -13.12 -7.46 -9.69
CA GLU A 49 -13.27 -6.69 -10.93
C GLU A 49 -12.42 -5.42 -10.93
N LEU A 50 -12.41 -4.67 -9.82
CA LEU A 50 -11.62 -3.46 -9.67
C LEU A 50 -10.11 -3.77 -9.70
N ALA A 51 -9.67 -4.81 -9.01
CA ALA A 51 -8.28 -5.27 -9.04
C ALA A 51 -7.85 -5.77 -10.44
N GLN A 52 -8.78 -6.38 -11.18
CA GLN A 52 -8.56 -6.81 -12.56
C GLN A 52 -8.37 -5.62 -13.50
N GLY A 53 -9.19 -4.57 -13.34
CA GLY A 53 -9.14 -3.35 -14.14
C GLY A 53 -7.95 -2.42 -13.84
N ALA A 54 -7.26 -2.61 -12.71
CA ALA A 54 -6.10 -1.81 -12.35
C ALA A 54 -4.89 -2.09 -13.26
N PRO A 55 -3.99 -1.10 -13.47
CA PRO A 55 -2.72 -1.33 -14.14
C PRO A 55 -1.96 -2.49 -13.50
N LEU A 56 -1.35 -3.38 -14.29
CA LEU A 56 -0.70 -4.60 -13.78
C LEU A 56 0.36 -4.32 -12.70
N ILE A 57 1.06 -3.19 -12.79
CA ILE A 57 2.06 -2.77 -11.81
C ILE A 57 1.45 -2.32 -10.47
N ARG A 58 0.16 -2.00 -10.45
CA ARG A 58 -0.60 -1.56 -9.26
C ARG A 58 -1.46 -2.68 -8.67
N ARG A 59 -1.60 -3.82 -9.35
CA ARG A 59 -2.44 -4.94 -8.91
C ARG A 59 -2.10 -5.46 -7.51
N SER A 60 -0.81 -5.47 -7.14
CA SER A 60 -0.39 -5.82 -5.77
C SER A 60 -1.01 -4.88 -4.72
N SER A 61 -1.11 -3.58 -5.00
CA SER A 61 -1.72 -2.61 -4.08
C SER A 61 -3.23 -2.78 -3.96
N GLU A 62 -3.92 -3.12 -5.06
CA GLU A 62 -5.35 -3.45 -5.02
C GLU A 62 -5.61 -4.70 -4.17
N LEU A 63 -4.82 -5.75 -4.35
CA LEU A 63 -4.93 -6.98 -3.57
C LEU A 63 -4.57 -6.75 -2.09
N ALA A 64 -3.54 -5.95 -1.81
CA ALA A 64 -3.24 -5.51 -0.45
C ALA A 64 -4.43 -4.77 0.18
N ALA A 65 -5.09 -3.88 -0.55
CA ALA A 65 -6.29 -3.19 -0.06
C ALA A 65 -7.43 -4.19 0.24
N ILE A 66 -7.63 -5.20 -0.60
CA ILE A 66 -8.60 -6.28 -0.34
C ILE A 66 -8.27 -7.05 0.94
N ALA A 67 -6.99 -7.32 1.23
CA ALA A 67 -6.57 -7.94 2.49
C ALA A 67 -6.93 -7.06 3.70
N GLY A 68 -6.72 -5.75 3.60
CA GLY A 68 -7.16 -4.78 4.61
C GLY A 68 -8.68 -4.79 4.81
N LEU A 69 -9.46 -4.79 3.74
CA LEU A 69 -10.92 -4.85 3.78
C LEU A 69 -11.45 -6.16 4.40
N LEU A 70 -10.83 -7.29 4.06
CA LEU A 70 -11.16 -8.60 4.63
C LEU A 70 -11.00 -8.58 6.16
N ILE A 71 -9.81 -8.20 6.64
CA ILE A 71 -9.51 -8.19 8.07
C ILE A 71 -10.33 -7.12 8.81
N GLY A 72 -10.48 -5.95 8.21
CA GLY A 72 -11.26 -4.85 8.78
C GLY A 72 -12.75 -5.20 8.91
N THR A 73 -13.32 -5.92 7.93
CA THR A 73 -14.72 -6.40 8.00
C THR A 73 -14.90 -7.37 9.16
N GLY A 74 -13.93 -8.27 9.39
CA GLY A 74 -13.94 -9.14 10.57
C GLY A 74 -13.84 -8.39 11.89
N ALA A 75 -13.14 -7.25 11.93
CA ALA A 75 -12.95 -6.46 13.14
C ALA A 75 -14.13 -5.53 13.46
N LEU A 76 -14.74 -4.92 12.45
CA LEU A 76 -15.80 -3.91 12.60
C LEU A 76 -17.21 -4.46 12.36
N GLY A 77 -17.32 -5.64 11.75
CA GLY A 77 -18.58 -6.29 11.41
C GLY A 77 -19.21 -5.76 10.11
N GLU A 78 -20.19 -6.51 9.60
CA GLU A 78 -20.82 -6.24 8.29
C GLU A 78 -21.54 -4.88 8.22
N SER A 79 -22.03 -4.37 9.36
CA SER A 79 -22.73 -3.09 9.41
C SER A 79 -21.86 -1.90 9.00
N TRP A 80 -20.52 -2.05 9.04
CA TRP A 80 -19.60 -1.03 8.54
C TRP A 80 -19.87 -0.69 7.07
N TRP A 81 -20.15 -1.71 6.25
CA TRP A 81 -20.36 -1.56 4.81
C TRP A 81 -21.60 -0.74 4.44
N THR A 82 -22.61 -0.76 5.30
CA THR A 82 -23.92 -0.11 5.06
C THR A 82 -24.07 1.21 5.81
N SER A 83 -23.07 1.60 6.61
CA SER A 83 -23.17 2.79 7.48
C SER A 83 -22.50 3.98 6.82
N ALA A 84 -23.24 5.07 6.65
CA ALA A 84 -22.68 6.35 6.22
C ALA A 84 -21.74 6.91 7.30
N ARG A 85 -20.56 7.37 6.88
CA ARG A 85 -19.55 7.92 7.80
C ARG A 85 -19.83 9.40 8.09
N ASP A 86 -19.98 9.70 9.39
CA ASP A 86 -20.29 11.03 9.94
C ASP A 86 -21.50 11.73 9.26
N GLY A 87 -22.42 10.95 8.68
CA GLY A 87 -23.64 11.44 8.00
C GLY A 87 -23.42 12.22 6.70
N LYS A 88 -22.18 12.31 6.20
CA LYS A 88 -21.82 13.07 4.99
C LYS A 88 -21.14 12.22 3.92
N ILE A 89 -20.40 11.21 4.35
CA ILE A 89 -19.70 10.29 3.46
C ILE A 89 -20.64 9.09 3.21
N PRO A 90 -20.89 8.72 1.94
CA PRO A 90 -21.74 7.58 1.59
C PRO A 90 -21.29 6.28 2.27
N ALA A 91 -22.19 5.30 2.35
CA ALA A 91 -21.83 3.98 2.85
C ALA A 91 -20.75 3.33 1.95
N PRO A 92 -19.82 2.54 2.52
CA PRO A 92 -18.80 1.84 1.73
C PRO A 92 -19.34 1.01 0.57
N ASP A 93 -20.51 0.41 0.70
CA ASP A 93 -21.17 -0.33 -0.39
C ASP A 93 -21.52 0.57 -1.59
N GLU A 94 -21.99 1.78 -1.35
CA GLU A 94 -22.31 2.74 -2.41
C GLU A 94 -21.03 3.17 -3.15
N VAL A 95 -19.96 3.41 -2.40
CA VAL A 95 -18.65 3.78 -2.93
C VAL A 95 -18.04 2.64 -3.75
N LEU A 96 -18.08 1.41 -3.23
CA LEU A 96 -17.59 0.21 -3.93
C LEU A 96 -18.36 -0.05 -5.22
N ALA A 97 -19.68 0.17 -5.22
CA ALA A 97 -20.52 0.03 -6.40
C ALA A 97 -20.12 1.03 -7.50
N VAL A 98 -19.97 2.31 -7.14
CA VAL A 98 -19.51 3.36 -8.08
C VAL A 98 -18.09 3.09 -8.57
N GLY A 99 -17.24 2.52 -7.71
CA GLY A 99 -15.88 2.11 -8.07
C GLY A 99 -14.91 3.30 -8.28
N THR A 100 -15.23 4.47 -7.72
CA THR A 100 -14.40 5.68 -7.83
C THR A 100 -14.11 6.23 -6.44
N ALA A 101 -12.86 6.60 -6.18
CA ALA A 101 -12.50 7.29 -4.95
C ALA A 101 -13.17 8.66 -4.87
N ILE A 102 -13.49 9.10 -3.65
CA ILE A 102 -14.19 10.37 -3.42
C ILE A 102 -13.30 11.32 -2.62
N GLU A 103 -13.59 12.61 -2.71
CA GLU A 103 -12.87 13.65 -1.94
C GLU A 103 -12.88 13.36 -0.43
N PRO A 104 -11.75 13.57 0.27
CA PRO A 104 -10.46 14.10 -0.22
C PRO A 104 -9.46 13.07 -0.80
N TRP A 105 -9.83 11.79 -0.97
CA TRP A 105 -8.91 10.69 -1.36
C TRP A 105 -8.83 10.45 -2.88
N THR A 106 -8.92 11.50 -3.69
CA THR A 106 -8.97 11.37 -5.15
C THR A 106 -7.65 10.94 -5.78
N ASP A 107 -6.57 10.87 -4.99
CA ASP A 107 -5.26 10.33 -5.34
C ASP A 107 -5.14 8.80 -5.19
N LEU A 108 -6.08 8.17 -4.48
CA LEU A 108 -6.12 6.72 -4.26
C LEU A 108 -7.07 6.03 -5.24
N THR A 109 -6.88 4.73 -5.44
CA THR A 109 -7.96 3.91 -6.00
C THR A 109 -9.08 3.72 -4.98
N VAL A 110 -10.27 3.34 -5.45
CA VAL A 110 -11.42 3.12 -4.55
C VAL A 110 -11.12 2.05 -3.49
N LEU A 111 -10.36 0.99 -3.82
CA LEU A 111 -10.00 -0.04 -2.85
C LEU A 111 -8.98 0.48 -1.85
N GLU A 112 -7.93 1.18 -2.30
CA GLU A 112 -6.95 1.81 -1.39
C GLU A 112 -7.61 2.79 -0.42
N MET A 113 -8.56 3.59 -0.91
CA MET A 113 -9.35 4.51 -0.08
C MET A 113 -10.19 3.76 0.95
N LEU A 114 -10.97 2.75 0.54
CA LEU A 114 -11.81 1.97 1.45
C LEU A 114 -10.96 1.21 2.49
N ALA A 115 -9.80 0.69 2.10
CA ALA A 115 -8.85 0.05 3.00
C ALA A 115 -8.25 1.04 4.02
N SER A 116 -8.00 2.29 3.59
CA SER A 116 -7.57 3.35 4.50
C SER A 116 -8.67 3.71 5.50
N TRP A 117 -9.93 3.82 5.04
CA TRP A 117 -11.08 4.13 5.90
C TRP A 117 -11.33 3.06 6.95
N ILE A 118 -11.39 1.79 6.54
CA ILE A 118 -11.63 0.69 7.48
C ILE A 118 -10.49 0.57 8.49
N SER A 119 -9.27 0.93 8.08
CA SER A 119 -8.10 0.94 8.95
C SER A 119 -8.16 2.03 10.01
N GLU A 120 -8.57 3.24 9.62
CA GLU A 120 -8.83 4.34 10.55
C GLU A 120 -9.95 4.01 11.53
N ASP A 121 -11.07 3.47 11.04
CA ASP A 121 -12.22 3.16 11.90
C ASP A 121 -11.90 2.03 12.90
N ALA A 122 -11.12 1.03 12.47
CA ALA A 122 -10.62 -0.02 13.35
C ALA A 122 -9.64 0.53 14.41
N ALA A 123 -8.77 1.48 14.04
CA ALA A 123 -7.88 2.14 14.99
C ALA A 123 -8.67 2.99 16.01
N ASP A 124 -9.70 3.70 15.56
CA ASP A 124 -10.56 4.51 16.43
C ASP A 124 -11.32 3.64 17.44
N VAL A 125 -11.82 2.48 17.03
CA VAL A 125 -12.46 1.51 17.94
C VAL A 125 -11.46 0.95 18.95
N ALA A 126 -10.24 0.63 18.52
CA ALA A 126 -9.23 0.01 19.38
C ALA A 126 -8.60 0.99 20.38
N TRP A 127 -8.37 2.24 19.95
CA TRP A 127 -7.51 3.19 20.68
C TRP A 127 -8.11 4.58 20.85
N SER A 128 -9.39 4.75 20.54
CA SER A 128 -10.06 6.06 20.46
C SER A 128 -9.59 6.94 19.30
N ARG A 129 -10.42 7.93 18.98
CA ARG A 129 -10.13 8.92 17.93
C ARG A 129 -8.86 9.70 18.28
N PRO A 130 -7.95 9.91 17.32
CA PRO A 130 -6.75 10.69 17.54
C PRO A 130 -7.10 12.17 17.73
N ILE A 131 -6.34 12.87 18.56
CA ILE A 131 -6.53 14.32 18.78
C ILE A 131 -5.89 15.17 17.68
N ALA A 132 -4.96 14.59 16.92
CA ALA A 132 -4.21 15.24 15.85
C ALA A 132 -3.56 14.20 14.92
N SER A 133 -2.88 14.67 13.87
CA SER A 133 -2.05 13.85 12.99
C SER A 133 -0.61 14.39 12.91
N VAL A 134 0.38 13.50 12.78
CA VAL A 134 1.81 13.84 12.67
C VAL A 134 2.49 13.04 11.56
N ASP A 135 3.34 13.71 10.78
CA ASP A 135 4.20 13.06 9.78
C ASP A 135 5.49 12.51 10.39
N LEU A 136 5.66 11.19 10.50
CA LEU A 136 6.86 10.57 11.08
C LEU A 136 8.12 10.69 10.21
N ASN A 137 8.04 11.23 8.99
CA ASN A 137 9.22 11.54 8.18
C ASN A 137 9.93 12.82 8.65
N SER A 138 9.29 13.63 9.48
CA SER A 138 9.94 14.76 10.15
C SER A 138 10.82 14.29 11.30
N TRP A 139 12.02 14.87 11.39
CA TRP A 139 13.03 14.61 12.41
C TRP A 139 12.70 15.30 13.74
N GLN A 140 11.68 16.14 13.78
CA GLN A 140 11.18 16.74 15.02
C GLN A 140 10.22 15.76 15.70
N ALA A 141 10.48 15.44 16.97
CA ALA A 141 9.62 14.61 17.81
C ALA A 141 8.85 15.40 18.88
N GLU A 142 9.19 16.68 19.04
CA GLU A 142 8.71 17.55 20.13
C GLU A 142 7.68 18.58 19.60
N ASP A 143 6.64 18.80 20.38
CA ASP A 143 5.64 19.88 20.25
C ASP A 143 4.93 19.90 18.89
N ARG A 144 4.59 18.70 18.40
CA ARG A 144 3.92 18.52 17.11
C ARG A 144 2.41 18.50 17.17
N VAL A 145 1.87 18.49 18.37
CA VAL A 145 0.44 18.38 18.63
C VAL A 145 0.05 19.54 19.54
N GLU A 146 -1.00 20.25 19.14
CA GLU A 146 -1.62 21.25 19.98
C GLU A 146 -2.24 20.55 21.20
N LEU A 147 -1.84 20.99 22.39
CA LEU A 147 -2.28 20.38 23.63
C LEU A 147 -3.70 20.87 23.98
N PRO A 148 -4.61 19.97 24.39
CA PRO A 148 -5.89 20.38 24.96
C PRO A 148 -5.68 21.28 26.19
N PRO A 149 -6.55 22.28 26.43
CA PRO A 149 -6.33 23.33 27.42
C PRO A 149 -6.22 22.83 28.87
N ASP A 150 -6.75 21.65 29.18
CA ASP A 150 -6.77 21.07 30.54
C ASP A 150 -5.89 19.82 30.68
N VAL A 151 -4.94 19.62 29.77
CA VAL A 151 -4.08 18.43 29.81
C VAL A 151 -2.99 18.56 30.88
N ALA A 152 -2.73 17.47 31.61
CA ALA A 152 -1.72 17.44 32.67
C ALA A 152 -0.40 16.81 32.17
N PRO A 153 0.76 17.18 32.77
CA PRO A 153 2.01 16.46 32.57
C PRO A 153 1.85 14.95 32.79
N GLY A 154 2.48 14.15 31.91
CA GLY A 154 2.40 12.69 31.91
C GLY A 154 1.17 12.11 31.21
N ALA A 155 0.20 12.94 30.79
CA ALA A 155 -0.92 12.47 29.98
C ALA A 155 -0.43 11.89 28.65
N ARG A 156 -1.11 10.84 28.18
CA ARG A 156 -0.85 10.21 26.89
C ARG A 156 -1.99 10.53 25.94
N LEU A 157 -1.67 11.20 24.85
CA LEU A 157 -2.61 11.62 23.83
C LEU A 157 -2.43 10.76 22.59
N VAL A 158 -3.50 10.18 22.07
CA VAL A 158 -3.44 9.36 20.86
C VAL A 158 -3.39 10.26 19.64
N VAL A 159 -2.43 10.00 18.74
CA VAL A 159 -2.17 10.78 17.54
C VAL A 159 -2.10 9.83 16.34
N ALA A 160 -2.67 10.24 15.20
CA ALA A 160 -2.54 9.51 13.95
C ALA A 160 -1.21 9.85 13.27
N PHE A 161 -0.71 8.93 12.45
CA PHE A 161 0.44 9.23 11.58
C PHE A 161 0.33 8.67 10.16
N ASP A 162 -0.58 7.71 9.96
CA ASP A 162 -0.94 7.10 8.69
C ASP A 162 -2.32 6.43 8.87
N ALA A 163 -2.94 5.95 7.80
CA ALA A 163 -4.20 5.22 7.86
C ALA A 163 -4.09 3.98 8.78
N GLY A 164 -4.87 3.99 9.86
CA GLY A 164 -4.85 2.96 10.91
C GLY A 164 -3.63 3.01 11.84
N GLY A 165 -2.68 3.92 11.62
CA GLY A 165 -1.48 4.10 12.44
C GLY A 165 -1.73 5.03 13.62
N ARG A 166 -1.28 4.63 14.82
CA ARG A 166 -1.33 5.46 16.04
C ARG A 166 0.01 5.52 16.77
N VAL A 167 0.30 6.67 17.35
CA VAL A 167 1.41 6.90 18.26
C VAL A 167 0.92 7.75 19.43
N ASP A 168 1.46 7.53 20.62
CA ASP A 168 1.14 8.37 21.76
C ASP A 168 2.07 9.59 21.81
N ALA A 169 1.50 10.77 22.01
CA ALA A 169 2.21 11.96 22.44
C ALA A 169 2.11 12.06 23.97
N VAL A 170 3.26 12.04 24.64
CA VAL A 170 3.34 12.21 26.09
C VAL A 170 3.48 13.69 26.41
N VAL A 171 2.58 14.21 27.23
CA VAL A 171 2.64 15.60 27.70
C VAL A 171 3.77 15.74 28.70
N VAL A 172 4.63 16.73 28.50
CA VAL A 172 5.79 17.00 29.34
C VAL A 172 5.79 18.46 29.79
N GLU A 173 6.27 18.70 31.00
CA GLU A 173 6.57 20.05 31.46
C GLU A 173 7.97 20.44 30.98
N ARG A 174 8.08 21.60 30.33
CA ARG A 174 9.33 22.16 29.83
C ARG A 174 10.05 22.94 30.93
N PRO A 175 11.36 23.22 30.80
CA PRO A 175 12.12 23.93 31.84
C PRO A 175 11.61 25.34 32.17
N ASP A 176 10.86 25.98 31.27
CA ASP A 176 10.23 27.29 31.46
C ASP A 176 8.84 27.22 32.11
N GLY A 177 8.39 26.02 32.51
CA GLY A 177 7.08 25.78 33.10
C GLY A 177 5.94 25.68 32.08
N SER A 178 6.22 25.79 30.78
CA SER A 178 5.22 25.54 29.73
C SER A 178 4.99 24.04 29.52
N LEU A 179 3.83 23.69 28.98
CA LEU A 179 3.54 22.31 28.57
C LEU A 179 3.92 22.09 27.11
N GLY A 180 4.49 20.92 26.84
CA GLY A 180 4.79 20.42 25.50
C GLY A 180 4.40 18.96 25.32
N SER A 181 4.66 18.40 24.14
CA SER A 181 4.46 16.99 23.83
C SER A 181 5.72 16.34 23.25
N ASN A 182 5.97 15.08 23.59
CA ASN A 182 6.99 14.25 22.97
C ASN A 182 6.35 12.98 22.40
N LEU A 183 6.63 12.66 21.14
CA LEU A 183 6.19 11.39 20.55
C LEU A 183 6.90 10.20 21.21
N ASP A 184 6.12 9.24 21.68
CA ASP A 184 6.61 7.97 22.22
C ASP A 184 6.65 6.92 21.10
N PHE A 185 7.79 6.84 20.41
CA PHE A 185 7.97 5.88 19.31
C PHE A 185 7.85 4.42 19.74
N ALA A 186 8.00 4.08 21.02
CA ALA A 186 7.77 2.72 21.50
C ALA A 186 6.27 2.34 21.52
N SER A 187 5.38 3.33 21.40
CA SER A 187 3.93 3.13 21.31
C SER A 187 3.39 3.05 19.89
N LEU A 188 4.26 3.05 18.86
CA LEU A 188 3.87 2.91 17.47
C LEU A 188 3.10 1.60 17.25
N ARG A 189 1.92 1.73 16.64
CA ARG A 189 1.01 0.61 16.40
C ARG A 189 0.16 0.87 15.16
N TYR A 190 -0.22 -0.20 14.47
CA TYR A 190 -1.10 -0.18 13.31
C TYR A 190 -2.32 -1.05 13.58
N SER A 191 -3.51 -0.59 13.16
CA SER A 191 -4.70 -1.42 13.25
C SER A 191 -4.53 -2.68 12.40
N ARG A 192 -5.18 -3.78 12.81
CA ARG A 192 -5.09 -5.07 12.10
C ARG A 192 -5.36 -4.99 10.59
N PRO A 193 -6.35 -4.24 10.07
CA PRO A 193 -6.49 -4.05 8.62
C PRO A 193 -5.30 -3.34 7.96
N ALA A 194 -4.69 -2.34 8.59
CA ALA A 194 -3.48 -1.70 8.08
C ALA A 194 -2.30 -2.68 8.06
N GLU A 195 -2.14 -3.48 9.13
CA GLU A 195 -1.15 -4.55 9.18
C GLU A 195 -1.38 -5.58 8.08
N ALA A 196 -2.63 -5.97 7.80
CA ALA A 196 -2.99 -6.90 6.75
C ALA A 196 -2.64 -6.36 5.36
N GLN A 197 -3.01 -5.11 5.08
CA GLN A 197 -2.70 -4.45 3.81
C GLN A 197 -1.19 -4.40 3.57
N TRP A 198 -0.43 -3.88 4.55
CA TRP A 198 1.02 -3.78 4.44
C TRP A 198 1.68 -5.16 4.32
N SER A 199 1.33 -6.10 5.21
CA SER A 199 1.96 -7.42 5.24
C SER A 199 1.66 -8.24 3.99
N TRP A 200 0.44 -8.16 3.44
CA TRP A 200 0.12 -8.82 2.17
C TRP A 200 0.97 -8.25 1.04
N GLY A 201 1.04 -6.92 0.89
CA GLY A 201 1.81 -6.28 -0.18
C GLY A 201 3.30 -6.60 -0.12
N VAL A 202 3.87 -6.70 1.08
CA VAL A 202 5.29 -7.06 1.28
C VAL A 202 5.54 -8.56 1.10
N ALA A 203 4.65 -9.42 1.61
CA ALA A 203 4.85 -10.87 1.56
C ALA A 203 4.55 -11.45 0.17
N ALA A 204 3.52 -10.96 -0.51
CA ALA A 204 3.13 -11.38 -1.86
C ALA A 204 3.99 -10.73 -2.95
N GLY A 205 4.62 -9.59 -2.66
CA GLY A 205 5.42 -8.85 -3.63
C GLY A 205 4.58 -8.10 -4.67
N LEU A 206 5.24 -7.54 -5.68
CA LEU A 206 4.61 -6.75 -6.74
C LEU A 206 3.89 -7.64 -7.76
N GLY A 207 4.36 -8.88 -7.94
CA GLY A 207 3.73 -9.88 -8.79
C GLY A 207 4.73 -10.58 -9.72
N PRO A 208 4.23 -11.32 -10.73
CA PRO A 208 2.87 -11.30 -11.26
C PRO A 208 1.81 -11.88 -10.32
N HIS A 209 0.59 -11.32 -10.37
CA HIS A 209 -0.58 -11.75 -9.61
C HIS A 209 -1.75 -12.11 -10.55
N PRO A 210 -1.75 -13.30 -11.16
CA PRO A 210 -2.86 -13.75 -11.99
C PRO A 210 -4.14 -13.83 -11.16
N LEU A 211 -5.24 -13.29 -11.69
CA LEU A 211 -6.55 -13.37 -11.05
C LEU A 211 -7.37 -14.53 -11.63
N PRO A 212 -8.24 -15.18 -10.83
CA PRO A 212 -9.11 -16.24 -11.33
C PRO A 212 -9.98 -15.76 -12.50
N GLY A 213 -10.01 -16.53 -13.59
CA GLY A 213 -10.87 -16.25 -14.75
C GLY A 213 -10.25 -15.31 -15.80
N GLU A 214 -9.01 -14.86 -15.64
CA GLU A 214 -8.31 -14.11 -16.68
C GLU A 214 -7.86 -15.03 -17.84
N ASP A 215 -8.55 -14.93 -18.97
CA ASP A 215 -8.18 -15.57 -20.24
C ASP A 215 -8.40 -14.58 -21.40
N PRO A 216 -7.34 -14.18 -22.14
CA PRO A 216 -5.95 -14.60 -21.99
C PRO A 216 -5.27 -14.01 -20.74
N ASP A 217 -4.24 -14.71 -20.23
CA ASP A 217 -3.40 -14.24 -19.12
C ASP A 217 -2.74 -12.89 -19.47
N PRO A 218 -3.03 -11.80 -18.73
CA PRO A 218 -2.49 -10.48 -19.03
C PRO A 218 -0.97 -10.41 -18.80
N TYR A 219 -0.38 -11.30 -18.01
CA TYR A 219 1.06 -11.37 -17.79
C TYR A 219 1.80 -12.11 -18.90
N ALA A 220 1.10 -12.94 -19.69
CA ALA A 220 1.66 -13.63 -20.85
C ALA A 220 1.71 -12.76 -22.11
N VAL A 221 1.09 -11.58 -22.08
CA VAL A 221 1.09 -10.65 -23.22
C VAL A 221 2.51 -10.19 -23.53
N THR A 222 2.92 -10.32 -24.79
CA THR A 222 4.25 -9.91 -25.27
C THR A 222 4.43 -8.40 -25.19
N VAL A 223 5.61 -7.95 -24.76
CA VAL A 223 5.98 -6.53 -24.72
C VAL A 223 6.77 -6.12 -25.96
N ASP A 224 6.86 -4.81 -26.22
CA ASP A 224 7.79 -4.27 -27.22
C ASP A 224 9.23 -4.65 -26.83
N GLN A 225 9.84 -5.54 -27.61
CA GLN A 225 11.15 -6.10 -27.32
C GLN A 225 12.26 -5.05 -27.36
N ARG A 226 12.17 -4.06 -28.26
CA ARG A 226 13.18 -3.00 -28.35
C ARG A 226 13.17 -2.11 -27.12
N VAL A 227 11.97 -1.77 -26.64
CA VAL A 227 11.81 -0.99 -25.40
C VAL A 227 12.28 -1.80 -24.20
N ALA A 228 11.88 -3.06 -24.10
CA ALA A 228 12.29 -3.97 -23.03
C ALA A 228 13.82 -4.13 -22.96
N GLU A 229 14.48 -4.38 -24.10
CA GLU A 229 15.93 -4.47 -24.20
C GLU A 229 16.63 -3.17 -23.76
N THR A 230 16.08 -2.02 -24.17
CA THR A 230 16.63 -0.71 -23.80
C THR A 230 16.57 -0.49 -22.29
N LEU A 231 15.40 -0.73 -21.67
CA LEU A 231 15.19 -0.57 -20.23
C LEU A 231 16.03 -1.56 -19.41
N ARG A 232 16.17 -2.80 -19.89
CA ARG A 232 17.03 -3.80 -19.26
C ARG A 232 18.50 -3.40 -19.30
N HIS A 233 19.01 -2.97 -20.46
CA HIS A 233 20.39 -2.51 -20.58
C HIS A 233 20.65 -1.25 -19.77
N TRP A 234 19.68 -0.33 -19.72
CA TRP A 234 19.76 0.85 -18.87
C TRP A 234 19.93 0.41 -17.41
N ALA A 235 19.09 -0.49 -16.89
CA ALA A 235 19.16 -0.92 -15.50
C ALA A 235 20.51 -1.55 -15.14
N LEU A 236 21.04 -2.44 -16.01
CA LEU A 236 22.35 -3.06 -15.82
C LEU A 236 23.48 -2.03 -15.79
N ARG A 237 23.41 -0.99 -16.63
CA ARG A 237 24.39 0.11 -16.64
C ARG A 237 24.34 0.93 -15.35
N HIS A 238 23.16 1.07 -14.75
CA HIS A 238 22.92 1.85 -13.53
C HIS A 238 22.98 0.97 -12.26
N GLY A 239 23.77 -0.11 -12.30
CA GLY A 239 24.14 -0.88 -11.12
C GLY A 239 23.13 -1.95 -10.70
N ALA A 240 22.18 -2.33 -11.57
CA ALA A 240 21.42 -3.57 -11.36
C ALA A 240 22.28 -4.79 -11.69
N THR A 241 22.12 -5.88 -10.95
CA THR A 241 22.74 -7.16 -11.32
C THR A 241 21.85 -7.94 -12.28
N ALA A 242 22.44 -8.90 -13.01
CA ALA A 242 21.67 -9.83 -13.84
C ALA A 242 20.66 -10.65 -13.02
N GLY A 243 20.95 -10.94 -11.75
CA GLY A 243 20.01 -11.62 -10.85
C GLY A 243 18.81 -10.74 -10.49
N GLN A 244 19.02 -9.44 -10.27
CA GLN A 244 17.94 -8.49 -9.99
C GLN A 244 17.02 -8.31 -11.21
N ILE A 245 17.60 -8.10 -12.39
CA ILE A 245 16.80 -7.84 -13.60
C ILE A 245 16.25 -9.13 -14.24
N GLY A 246 16.86 -10.27 -13.94
CA GLY A 246 16.44 -11.57 -14.44
C GLY A 246 16.77 -11.80 -15.92
N PRO A 247 16.09 -12.79 -16.56
CA PRO A 247 16.28 -13.11 -17.96
C PRO A 247 15.78 -11.98 -18.88
N TRP A 248 15.78 -12.23 -20.19
CA TRP A 248 15.19 -11.31 -21.15
C TRP A 248 13.68 -11.19 -20.94
N TRP A 249 13.16 -9.97 -21.05
CA TRP A 249 11.74 -9.70 -20.82
C TRP A 249 10.95 -9.88 -22.10
N GLN A 250 10.24 -10.99 -22.20
CA GLN A 250 9.42 -11.33 -23.37
C GLN A 250 7.97 -10.90 -23.17
N ALA A 251 7.47 -11.02 -21.95
CA ALA A 251 6.09 -10.77 -21.59
C ALA A 251 5.97 -9.74 -20.44
N LYS A 252 4.76 -9.22 -20.24
CA LYS A 252 4.47 -8.25 -19.17
C LYS A 252 4.85 -8.80 -17.78
N GLY A 253 4.65 -10.09 -17.54
CA GLY A 253 5.06 -10.76 -16.30
C GLY A 253 6.56 -10.64 -16.00
N ASP A 254 7.40 -10.73 -17.03
CA ASP A 254 8.86 -10.59 -16.86
C ASP A 254 9.25 -9.19 -16.38
N VAL A 255 8.60 -8.17 -16.95
CA VAL A 255 8.81 -6.76 -16.59
C VAL A 255 8.38 -6.51 -15.14
N VAL A 256 7.19 -6.99 -14.73
CA VAL A 256 6.71 -6.85 -13.35
C VAL A 256 7.68 -7.50 -12.36
N ALA A 257 8.09 -8.75 -12.64
CA ALA A 257 9.00 -9.48 -11.77
C ALA A 257 10.38 -8.81 -11.68
N ALA A 258 10.86 -8.17 -12.76
CA ALA A 258 12.11 -7.43 -12.75
C ALA A 258 12.01 -6.09 -12.00
N VAL A 259 10.87 -5.39 -12.10
CA VAL A 259 10.62 -4.19 -11.32
C VAL A 259 10.64 -4.51 -9.83
N GLU A 260 10.00 -5.60 -9.40
CA GLU A 260 10.02 -6.06 -8.00
C GLU A 260 11.44 -6.29 -7.49
N ARG A 261 12.21 -7.13 -8.18
CA ARG A 261 13.57 -7.53 -7.77
C ARG A 261 14.59 -6.41 -7.85
N SER A 262 14.30 -5.33 -8.58
CA SER A 262 15.26 -4.25 -8.77
C SER A 262 15.36 -3.32 -7.56
N ASP A 263 14.41 -3.36 -6.62
CA ASP A 263 14.35 -2.49 -5.43
C ASP A 263 14.52 -1.00 -5.79
N TRP A 264 13.94 -0.59 -6.92
CA TRP A 264 14.15 0.71 -7.55
C TRP A 264 13.88 1.91 -6.62
N MET A 265 12.93 1.80 -5.69
CA MET A 265 12.56 2.87 -4.74
C MET A 265 13.71 3.25 -3.80
N TRP A 266 14.67 2.34 -3.60
CA TRP A 266 15.82 2.53 -2.70
C TRP A 266 17.08 2.98 -3.44
N ARG A 267 16.96 3.29 -4.73
CA ARG A 267 18.04 3.73 -5.60
C ARG A 267 17.99 5.24 -5.84
N SER A 268 18.83 5.74 -6.75
CA SER A 268 18.88 7.15 -7.16
C SER A 268 17.57 7.59 -7.84
N GLY A 269 17.28 8.89 -7.84
CA GLY A 269 16.05 9.44 -8.40
C GLY A 269 15.81 9.13 -9.89
N GLU A 270 16.85 8.84 -10.66
CA GLU A 270 16.77 8.37 -12.05
C GLU A 270 16.01 7.04 -12.20
N TRP A 271 16.03 6.19 -11.18
CA TRP A 271 15.30 4.93 -11.17
C TRP A 271 13.78 5.13 -11.15
N PHE A 272 13.30 6.30 -10.71
CA PHE A 272 11.91 6.65 -10.84
C PHE A 272 11.51 6.85 -12.31
N ALA A 273 12.37 7.46 -13.14
CA ALA A 273 12.12 7.57 -14.59
C ALA A 273 12.09 6.18 -15.24
N TRP A 274 13.01 5.29 -14.85
CA TRP A 274 13.02 3.90 -15.32
C TRP A 274 11.75 3.14 -14.93
N TRP A 275 11.31 3.27 -13.68
CA TRP A 275 10.06 2.66 -13.22
C TRP A 275 8.84 3.17 -14.00
N ARG A 276 8.76 4.48 -14.29
CA ARG A 276 7.69 5.05 -15.13
C ARG A 276 7.73 4.49 -16.55
N ALA A 277 8.91 4.31 -17.13
CA ALA A 277 9.06 3.73 -18.46
C ALA A 277 8.67 2.25 -18.50
N ALA A 278 9.08 1.46 -17.49
CA ALA A 278 8.65 0.08 -17.34
C ALA A 278 7.12 -0.03 -17.14
N SER A 279 6.54 0.88 -16.36
CA SER A 279 5.10 0.97 -16.15
C SER A 279 4.35 1.33 -17.45
N ALA A 280 4.89 2.24 -18.26
CA ALA A 280 4.34 2.57 -19.58
C ALA A 280 4.41 1.38 -20.55
N LEU A 281 5.51 0.62 -20.54
CA LEU A 281 5.66 -0.61 -21.32
C LEU A 281 4.58 -1.65 -20.96
N LEU A 282 4.25 -1.77 -19.67
CA LEU A 282 3.16 -2.63 -19.19
C LEU A 282 1.78 -2.14 -19.63
N GLY A 283 1.57 -0.83 -19.67
CA GLY A 283 0.34 -0.21 -20.16
C GLY A 283 0.14 -0.43 -21.66
N GLY A 284 1.23 -0.45 -22.45
CA GLY A 284 1.19 -0.69 -23.88
C GLY A 284 0.74 0.49 -24.74
N ASP A 285 0.54 1.67 -24.15
CA ASP A 285 0.21 2.91 -24.88
C ASP A 285 1.48 3.46 -25.57
N PRO A 286 1.55 3.48 -26.92
CA PRO A 286 2.73 3.93 -27.65
C PRO A 286 3.12 5.39 -27.35
N VAL A 287 2.14 6.27 -27.07
CA VAL A 287 2.40 7.69 -26.78
C VAL A 287 3.08 7.83 -25.42
N GLN A 288 2.58 7.11 -24.41
CA GLN A 288 3.20 7.08 -23.09
C GLN A 288 4.58 6.44 -23.15
N ILE A 289 4.73 5.32 -23.87
CA ILE A 289 6.02 4.64 -24.03
C ILE A 289 7.03 5.61 -24.65
N ALA A 290 6.71 6.26 -25.77
CA ALA A 290 7.61 7.21 -26.43
C ALA A 290 8.05 8.33 -25.48
N ALA A 291 7.11 8.98 -24.80
CA ALA A 291 7.41 10.05 -23.86
C ALA A 291 8.33 9.60 -22.71
N ARG A 292 8.15 8.38 -22.19
CA ARG A 292 9.02 7.85 -21.12
C ARG A 292 10.38 7.37 -21.62
N MET A 293 10.48 6.95 -22.88
CA MET A 293 11.77 6.61 -23.47
C MET A 293 12.63 7.86 -23.73
N ASP A 294 12.01 9.00 -24.03
CA ASP A 294 12.72 10.29 -24.13
C ASP A 294 13.30 10.73 -22.77
N ASP A 295 12.54 10.54 -21.67
CA ASP A 295 13.03 10.76 -20.30
C ASP A 295 14.29 9.90 -20.02
N ILE A 296 14.27 8.63 -20.44
CA ILE A 296 15.38 7.67 -20.24
C ILE A 296 16.60 8.02 -21.08
N ALA A 297 16.41 8.48 -22.31
CA ALA A 297 17.50 8.89 -23.19
C ALA A 297 18.18 10.20 -22.74
N SER A 298 17.42 11.05 -22.03
CA SER A 298 17.89 12.34 -21.52
C SER A 298 18.49 12.25 -20.11
N ALA A 299 18.36 11.10 -19.44
CA ALA A 299 18.98 10.86 -18.14
C ALA A 299 20.51 10.74 -18.29
N PRO A 300 21.31 11.47 -17.50
CA PRO A 300 22.77 11.54 -17.62
C PRO A 300 23.47 10.20 -17.31
#